data_AF-A0A2N4Z2L1-F1
#
_entry.id   AF-A0A2N4Z2L1-F1
#
_cell.length_a   1.000
_cell.length_b   1.000
_cell.length_c   1.000
_cell.angle_alpha   90.00
_cell.angle_beta   90.00
_cell.angle_gamma   90.00
#
_symmetry.space_group_name_H-M   'P 1'
#
loop_
_entity.id
_entity.type
_entity.pdbx_description
1 polymer ?
#
loop_
_entity_poly.entity_id
_entity_poly.type
_entity_poly.pdbx_seq_one_letter_code
_entity_poly.pdbx_strand_id
1 'polypeptide(L)' 'FQLLGELNVAQRTAFLVVTHDLQLAKRMSRQLEMRDGRLTADLTLMGAE' A
#
# COMPACT_ATOMS: atom_id res chain seq x y z
N PHE A 1 3.04 -7.57 -9.07
CA PHE A 1 3.51 -7.27 -7.69
C PHE A 1 4.53 -8.24 -7.15
N GLN A 2 4.62 -9.46 -7.67
CA GLN A 2 5.58 -10.47 -7.22
C GLN A 2 7.02 -9.94 -7.14
N LEU A 3 7.47 -9.17 -8.15
CA LEU A 3 8.82 -8.58 -8.19
C LEU A 3 9.15 -7.68 -6.98
N LEU A 4 8.23 -6.80 -6.53
CA LEU A 4 8.48 -5.93 -5.39
C LEU A 4 8.53 -6.72 -4.07
N GLY A 5 7.73 -7.78 -3.96
CA GLY A 5 7.80 -8.71 -2.84
C GLY A 5 9.11 -9.50 -2.81
N GLU A 6 9.52 -10.04 -3.96
CA GLU A 6 10.78 -10.77 -4.13
C GLU A 6 12.00 -9.90 -3.81
N LEU A 7 12.01 -8.65 -4.28
CA LEU A 7 13.08 -7.69 -3.98
C LEU A 7 13.14 -7.32 -2.49
N ASN A 8 12.00 -7.13 -1.83
CA ASN A 8 11.97 -6.89 -0.39
C ASN A 8 12.63 -8.05 0.37
N VAL A 9 12.24 -9.29 0.07
CA VAL A 9 12.79 -10.48 0.72
C VAL A 9 14.28 -10.66 0.42
N ALA A 10 14.69 -10.50 -0.85
CA ALA A 10 16.07 -10.70 -1.27
C ALA A 10 17.02 -9.62 -0.73
N GLN A 11 16.59 -8.36 -0.69
CA GLN A 11 17.45 -7.22 -0.33
C GLN A 11 17.23 -6.72 1.10
N ARG A 12 16.23 -7.25 1.83
CA ARG A 12 15.79 -6.80 3.16
C ARG A 12 15.47 -5.30 3.20
N THR A 13 14.90 -4.79 2.12
CA THR A 13 14.55 -3.38 1.97
C THR A 13 13.04 -3.21 1.96
N ALA A 14 12.53 -2.36 2.84
CA ALA A 14 11.12 -2.01 2.84
C ALA A 14 10.79 -1.13 1.62
N PHE A 15 9.76 -1.54 0.86
CA PHE A 15 9.21 -0.73 -0.23
C PHE A 15 7.96 -0.01 0.25
N LEU A 16 7.90 1.29 0.01
CA LEU A 16 6.71 2.11 0.18
C LEU A 16 6.20 2.54 -1.19
N VAL A 17 4.91 2.28 -1.45
CA VAL A 17 4.23 2.72 -2.66
C VAL A 17 3.14 3.70 -2.25
N VAL A 18 3.14 4.89 -2.84
CA VAL A 18 2.10 5.91 -2.67
C VAL A 18 1.37 6.06 -4.00
N THR A 19 0.05 5.90 -3.99
CA THR A 19 -0.77 5.92 -5.21
C THR A 19 -2.17 6.42 -4.93
N HIS A 20 -2.81 7.01 -5.94
CA HIS A 20 -4.25 7.30 -5.95
C HIS A 20 -5.07 6.19 -6.63
N ASP A 21 -4.43 5.19 -7.24
CA ASP A 21 -5.11 4.03 -7.81
C ASP A 21 -5.46 3.03 -6.68
N LEU A 22 -6.74 2.99 -6.33
CA LEU A 22 -7.25 2.11 -5.27
C LEU A 22 -7.15 0.62 -5.65
N GLN A 23 -7.28 0.25 -6.93
CA GLN A 23 -7.17 -1.13 -7.37
C GLN A 23 -5.74 -1.64 -7.24
N LEU A 24 -4.77 -0.77 -7.53
CA LEU A 24 -3.37 -1.03 -7.23
C LEU A 24 -3.14 -1.19 -5.72
N ALA A 25 -3.64 -0.27 -4.91
CA ALA A 25 -3.43 -0.26 -3.47
C ALA A 25 -4.05 -1.51 -2.78
N LYS A 26 -5.24 -1.96 -3.21
CA LYS A 26 -5.90 -3.20 -2.75
C LYS A 26 -5.02 -4.45 -2.89
N ARG A 27 -4.06 -4.45 -3.83
CA ARG A 27 -3.14 -5.57 -4.09
C ARG A 27 -1.90 -5.56 -3.18
N MET A 28 -1.71 -4.52 -2.36
CA MET A 28 -0.56 -4.42 -1.45
C MET A 28 -0.81 -5.20 -0.15
N SER A 29 0.26 -5.78 0.41
CA SER A 29 0.20 -6.57 1.64
C SER A 29 -0.15 -5.76 2.88
N ARG A 30 0.20 -4.48 2.91
CA ARG A 30 -0.20 -3.51 3.93
C ARG A 30 -0.66 -2.24 3.25
N GLN A 31 -1.79 -1.73 3.72
CA GLN A 31 -2.44 -0.55 3.16
C GLN A 31 -2.63 0.45 4.30
N LEU A 32 -2.29 1.71 4.03
CA LEU A 32 -2.55 2.84 4.91
C LEU A 32 -3.14 3.96 4.07
N GLU A 33 -4.16 4.62 4.58
CA GLU A 33 -4.73 5.82 3.98
C GLU A 33 -4.08 7.06 4.61
N MET A 34 -3.72 8.05 3.79
CA MET A 34 -3.21 9.33 4.29
C MET A 34 -4.32 10.37 4.28
N ARG A 35 -4.68 10.89 5.45
CA ARG A 35 -5.69 11.93 5.63
C ARG A 35 -5.21 12.99 6.59
N ASP A 36 -5.30 14.26 6.18
CA ASP A 36 -4.88 15.40 7.00
C ASP A 36 -3.47 15.24 7.58
N GLY A 37 -2.55 14.69 6.79
CA GLY A 37 -1.15 14.43 7.17
C GLY A 37 -0.94 13.22 8.09
N ARG A 38 -1.96 12.41 8.35
CA ARG A 38 -1.89 11.20 9.18
C ARG A 38 -2.11 9.94 8.36
N LEU A 39 -1.27 8.94 8.59
CA LEU A 39 -1.45 7.60 8.04
C LEU A 39 -2.34 6.77 8.99
N THR A 40 -3.44 6.24 8.47
CA THR A 40 -4.38 5.41 9.20
C THR A 40 -4.56 4.06 8.53
N ALA A 41 -4.82 3.02 9.33
CA ALA A 41 -5.21 1.71 8.83
C ALA A 41 -6.72 1.62 8.55
N ASP A 42 -7.47 2.68 8.85
CA ASP A 42 -8.89 2.80 8.52
C ASP A 42 -9.04 3.16 7.04
N LEU A 43 -9.29 2.14 6.21
CA LEU A 43 -9.32 2.24 4.75
C LEU A 43 -10.71 2.66 4.26
N THR A 44 -11.08 3.91 4.53
CA THR A 44 -12.40 4.46 4.19
C THR A 44 -12.61 4.57 2.69
N LEU A 45 -11.54 4.84 1.92
CA LEU A 45 -11.62 4.97 0.46
C LEU A 45 -11.66 3.62 -0.27
N MET A 46 -11.14 2.55 0.33
CA MET A 46 -11.04 1.24 -0.35
C MET A 46 -12.33 0.40 -0.27
N GLY A 47 -13.26 0.76 0.62
CA GLY A 47 -14.58 0.12 0.76
C GLY A 47 -15.68 0.71 -0.11
N ALA A 48 -15.41 1.78 -0.86
CA ALA A 48 -16.32 2.29 -1.87
C ALA A 48 -16.14 1.49 -3.17
N GLU A 49 -17.05 0.55 -3.42
CA GLU A 49 -17.31 -0.02 -4.74
C GLU A 49 -18.60 0.56 -5.32
#